data_AF-A0A7C2J4C4-F1
#
_entry.id   AF-A0A7C2J4C4-F1
#
_cell.length_a   1.000
_cell.length_b   1.000
_cell.length_c   1.000
_cell.angle_alpha   90.00
_cell.angle_beta   90.00
_cell.angle_gamma   90.00
#
_symmetry.space_group_name_H-M   'P 1'
#
loop_
_entity.id
_entity.type
_entity.pdbx_description
1 polymer ?
#
loop_
_entity_poly.entity_id
_entity_poly.type
_entity_poly.pdbx_seq_one_letter_code
_entity_poly.pdbx_strand_id
1 'polypeptide(L)'
;MIAEVNRVVRGWAAYFYLQHCTRDFSALRWFIEERVRTYLRRKHRHRTRAYQAFPSAVLYGRLGLYRLPTRAPWLTPTHALR
;
A
#
# COMPACT_ATOMS: atom_id res chain seq x y z
N MET A 1 -5.57 8.39 -10.46
CA MET A 1 -5.14 8.37 -9.04
C MET A 1 -4.60 7.02 -8.55
N ILE A 2 -5.41 6.00 -8.20
CA ILE A 2 -4.87 4.76 -7.59
C ILE A 2 -3.89 4.05 -8.53
N ALA A 3 -4.21 3.98 -9.83
CA ALA A 3 -3.31 3.42 -10.83
C ALA A 3 -1.96 4.17 -10.93
N GLU A 4 -1.95 5.50 -10.82
CA GLU A 4 -0.71 6.31 -10.84
C GLU A 4 0.10 6.11 -9.57
N VAL A 5 -0.55 6.13 -8.40
CA VAL A 5 0.10 5.81 -7.12
C VAL A 5 0.72 4.42 -7.18
N ASN A 6 -0.01 3.43 -7.68
CA ASN A 6 0.50 2.08 -7.85
C ASN A 6 1.71 2.04 -8.80
N ARG A 7 1.68 2.77 -9.91
CA ARG A 7 2.79 2.83 -10.87
C ARG A 7 4.06 3.38 -10.23
N VAL A 8 3.95 4.51 -9.52
CA VAL A 8 5.09 5.17 -8.85
C VAL A 8 5.62 4.28 -7.72
N VAL A 9 4.73 3.78 -6.86
CA VAL A 9 5.13 2.98 -5.69
C VAL A 9 5.72 1.64 -6.12
N ARG A 10 5.22 1.03 -7.20
CA ARG A 10 5.84 -0.18 -7.77
C ARG A 10 7.25 0.10 -8.29
N GLY A 11 7.45 1.19 -9.02
CA GLY A 11 8.77 1.58 -9.52
C GLY A 11 9.76 1.85 -8.39
N TRP A 12 9.33 2.61 -7.38
CA TRP A 12 10.12 2.87 -6.16
C TRP A 12 10.44 1.57 -5.42
N ALA A 13 9.43 0.73 -5.17
CA ALA A 13 9.62 -0.53 -4.46
C ALA A 13 10.61 -1.43 -5.19
N ALA A 14 10.52 -1.54 -6.52
CA ALA A 14 11.44 -2.34 -7.33
C ALA A 14 12.88 -1.81 -7.28
N TYR A 15 13.07 -0.50 -7.32
CA TYR A 15 14.39 0.12 -7.25
C TYR A 15 15.07 -0.11 -5.89
N PHE A 16 14.34 0.10 -4.79
CA PHE A 16 14.87 -0.05 -3.42
C PHE A 16 14.77 -1.48 -2.87
N TYR A 17 14.24 -2.44 -3.65
CA TYR A 17 13.95 -3.80 -3.18
C TYR A 17 15.19 -4.58 -2.75
N LEU A 18 16.35 -4.27 -3.34
CA LEU A 18 17.62 -4.97 -3.10
C LEU A 18 18.32 -4.52 -1.81
N GLN A 19 17.79 -3.54 -1.09
CA GLN A 19 18.41 -2.94 0.09
C GLN A 19 17.57 -3.21 1.35
N HIS A 20 18.15 -3.08 2.55
CA HIS A 20 17.53 -3.36 3.86
C HIS A 20 16.41 -2.34 4.23
N CYS A 21 15.45 -2.10 3.36
CA CYS A 21 14.44 -1.04 3.46
C CYS A 21 13.08 -1.52 4.01
N THR A 22 13.02 -2.66 4.70
CA THR A 22 11.75 -3.23 5.21
C THR A 22 11.02 -2.30 6.18
N ARG A 23 11.76 -1.56 7.02
CA ARG A 23 11.20 -0.54 7.92
C ARG A 23 10.66 0.66 7.14
N ASP A 24 11.39 1.11 6.13
CA ASP A 24 10.98 2.25 5.31
C ASP A 24 9.76 1.92 4.44
N PHE A 25 9.68 0.70 3.90
CA PHE A 25 8.51 0.23 3.19
C PHE A 25 7.27 0.10 4.09
N SER A 26 7.46 -0.23 5.37
CA SER A 26 6.37 -0.22 6.33
C SER A 26 5.85 1.20 6.56
N ALA A 27 6.75 2.17 6.78
CA ALA A 27 6.38 3.58 6.94
C ALA A 27 5.70 4.14 5.68
N LEU A 28 6.26 3.84 4.51
CA LEU A 28 5.71 4.24 3.21
C LEU A 28 4.30 3.65 2.99
N ARG A 29 4.08 2.38 3.34
CA ARG A 29 2.76 1.74 3.29
C ARG A 29 1.75 2.51 4.14
N TRP A 30 2.07 2.79 5.40
CA TRP A 30 1.18 3.56 6.28
C TRP A 30 0.85 4.94 5.72
N PHE A 31 1.86 5.64 5.21
CA PHE A 31 1.69 6.96 4.61
C PHE A 31 0.75 6.94 3.40
N ILE A 32 0.95 5.99 2.48
CA ILE A 32 0.12 5.85 1.27
C ILE A 32 -1.33 5.53 1.65
N GLU A 33 -1.54 4.57 2.56
CA GLU A 33 -2.89 4.21 3.01
C GLU A 33 -3.62 5.44 3.59
N GLU A 34 -2.95 6.22 4.45
CA GLU A 34 -3.55 7.41 5.07
C GLU A 34 -3.87 8.51 4.05
N ARG A 35 -2.98 8.72 3.07
CA ARG A 35 -3.20 9.68 1.98
C ARG A 35 -4.36 9.28 1.10
N VAL A 36 -4.48 8.00 0.74
CA VAL A 36 -5.61 7.48 -0.04
C VAL A 36 -6.91 7.63 0.76
N ARG A 37 -6.94 7.25 2.03
CA ARG A 37 -8.10 7.43 2.92
C ARG A 37 -8.54 8.89 3.00
N THR A 38 -7.59 9.80 3.18
CA THR A 38 -7.84 11.25 3.23
C THR A 38 -8.43 11.77 1.93
N TYR A 39 -7.85 11.37 0.80
CA TYR A 39 -8.35 11.76 -0.52
C TYR A 39 -9.78 11.26 -0.74
N LEU A 40 -10.05 9.98 -0.48
CA LEU A 40 -11.37 9.39 -0.69
C LEU A 40 -12.42 10.03 0.21
N ARG A 41 -12.06 10.29 1.48
CA ARG A 41 -12.94 11.00 2.40
C ARG A 41 -13.31 12.39 1.87
N ARG A 42 -12.34 13.15 1.37
CA ARG A 42 -12.60 14.48 0.77
C ARG A 42 -13.42 14.37 -0.51
N LYS A 43 -13.07 13.45 -1.40
CA LYS A 43 -13.75 13.20 -2.68
C LYS A 43 -15.22 12.85 -2.49
N HIS A 44 -15.53 11.97 -1.53
CA HIS A 44 -16.87 11.48 -1.29
C HIS A 44 -17.60 12.21 -0.15
N ARG A 45 -17.00 13.29 0.40
CA ARG A 45 -17.54 14.08 1.53
C ARG A 45 -18.02 13.21 2.70
N HIS A 46 -17.29 12.13 2.99
CA HIS A 46 -17.67 11.18 4.03
C HIS A 46 -17.55 11.81 5.42
N ARG A 47 -18.64 11.73 6.21
CA ARG A 47 -18.70 12.28 7.58
C ARG A 47 -17.99 11.40 8.62
N THR A 48 -17.82 10.11 8.32
CA THR A 48 -17.24 9.10 9.23
C THR A 48 -15.72 9.14 9.28
N ARG A 49 -15.12 8.55 10.33
CA ARG A 49 -13.66 8.38 10.44
C ARG A 49 -13.14 7.58 9.26
N ALA A 50 -11.97 7.96 8.74
CA ALA A 50 -11.48 7.46 7.45
C ALA A 50 -11.20 5.94 7.46
N TYR A 51 -10.77 5.37 8.60
CA TYR A 51 -10.59 3.93 8.78
C TYR A 51 -11.90 3.14 8.78
N GLN A 52 -13.01 3.75 9.23
CA GLN A 52 -14.33 3.12 9.24
C GLN A 52 -14.97 3.15 7.85
N ALA A 53 -14.81 4.27 7.13
CA ALA A 53 -15.33 4.40 5.76
C ALA A 53 -14.49 3.63 4.72
N PHE A 54 -13.18 3.55 4.92
CA PHE A 54 -12.22 2.94 3.99
C PHE A 54 -11.26 2.00 4.73
N PRO A 55 -11.74 0.81 5.13
CA PRO A 55 -10.89 -0.20 5.75
C PRO A 55 -9.84 -0.71 4.75
N SER A 56 -8.74 -1.27 5.27
CA SER A 56 -7.65 -1.81 4.44
C SER A 56 -8.13 -2.84 3.40
N ALA A 57 -9.15 -3.64 3.74
CA ALA A 57 -9.79 -4.58 2.81
C ALA A 57 -10.36 -3.89 1.56
N VAL A 58 -10.95 -2.69 1.71
CA VAL A 58 -11.45 -1.90 0.57
C VAL A 58 -10.29 -1.30 -0.24
N LEU A 59 -9.23 -0.84 0.44
CA LEU A 59 -8.04 -0.29 -0.24
C LEU A 59 -7.36 -1.32 -1.14
N TYR A 60 -7.12 -2.53 -0.62
CA TYR A 60 -6.41 -3.57 -1.34
C TYR A 60 -7.32 -4.39 -2.28
N GLY A 61 -8.54 -4.70 -1.85
CA GLY A 61 -9.49 -5.48 -2.64
C GLY A 61 -10.18 -4.65 -3.71
N ARG A 62 -11.05 -3.72 -3.29
CA ARG A 62 -11.92 -2.99 -4.22
C ARG A 62 -11.18 -1.92 -5.04
N LEU A 63 -10.22 -1.22 -4.42
CA LEU A 63 -9.46 -0.15 -5.09
C LEU A 63 -8.17 -0.64 -5.74
N GLY A 64 -7.71 -1.85 -5.41
CA GLY A 64 -6.51 -2.45 -5.99
C GLY A 64 -5.22 -1.71 -5.64
N LEU A 65 -5.13 -1.10 -4.45
CA LEU A 65 -3.91 -0.44 -3.99
C LEU A 65 -2.74 -1.45 -3.96
N TYR A 66 -1.56 -1.03 -4.40
CA TYR A 66 -0.39 -1.89 -4.40
C TYR A 66 0.09 -2.19 -2.96
N ARG A 67 0.33 -3.47 -2.66
CA ARG A 67 0.85 -3.91 -1.37
C ARG A 67 2.38 -3.94 -1.41
N LEU A 68 3.00 -3.06 -0.64
CA LEU A 68 4.46 -3.00 -0.52
C LEU A 68 5.02 -4.29 0.11
N PRO A 69 6.14 -4.83 -0.39
CA PRO A 69 6.79 -5.96 0.23
C PRO A 69 7.30 -5.55 1.61
N THR A 70 6.78 -6.18 2.65
CA THR A 70 7.16 -5.87 4.04
C THR A 70 8.36 -6.71 4.50
N ARG A 71 8.74 -7.73 3.71
CA ARG A 71 9.86 -8.63 3.97
C ARG A 71 10.79 -8.65 2.76
N ALA A 72 12.08 -8.80 3.04
CA ALA A 72 13.07 -9.00 2.00
C ALA A 72 12.86 -10.38 1.33
N PRO A 73 13.15 -10.52 0.01
CA PRO A 73 12.90 -11.74 -0.74
C PRO A 73 13.58 -12.97 -0.13
N TRP A 74 14.81 -12.83 0.40
CA TRP A 74 15.56 -13.91 1.06
C TRP A 74 15.02 -14.31 2.45
N LEU A 75 14.10 -13.53 3.02
CA LEU A 75 13.35 -13.86 4.24
C LEU A 75 11.94 -14.39 3.91
N THR A 76 11.60 -14.50 2.63
CA THR A 76 10.32 -15.07 2.19
C THR A 76 10.51 -16.58 2.07
N PRO A 77 9.77 -17.41 2.82
CA PRO A 77 9.79 -18.83 2.55
C PRO A 77 9.26 -19.01 1.12
N THR A 78 10.07 -19.64 0.26
CA THR A 78 9.76 -20.09 -1.10
C THR A 78 8.71 -21.20 -1.09
N HIS A 79 7.57 -20.98 -0.43
CA HIS A 79 6.49 -21.96 -0.31
C HIS A 79 5.16 -21.26 -0.61
N ALA A 80 4.80 -21.21 -1.89
CA ALA A 80 3.41 -21.20 -2.38
C ALA A 80 3.38 -21.16 -3.92
N LEU A 81 3.91 -22.20 -4.56
CA LEU A 81 3.47 -22.62 -5.89
C LEU A 81 3.18 -24.12 -5.81
N ARG A 82 1.90 -24.44 -5.59
CA ARG A 82 1.26 -25.72 -5.91
C ARG A 82 -0.18 -25.41 -6.32
#